data_AF-A0A0G1KYK8-F1
#
_entry.id   AF-A0A0G1KYK8-F1
#
_cell.length_a   1.000
_cell.length_b   1.000
_cell.length_c   1.000
_cell.angle_alpha   90.00
_cell.angle_beta   90.00
_cell.angle_gamma   90.00
#
_symmetry.space_group_name_H-M   'P 1'
#
loop_
_entity.id
_entity.type
_entity.pdbx_description
1 polymer ?
#
loop_
_entity_poly.entity_id
_entity_poly.type
_entity_poly.pdbx_seq_one_letter_code
_entity_poly.pdbx_strand_id
1 'polypeptide(L)'
;MNQKNNLKKFKVKRSSAGLGLFATESIAKGDFVIEYTGEKITHSVANERRGKYLFTLNSRYVIDGRGRENLARYINHSCKPNCEAVIDKGRAKINAVRDI
;
A
#
# COMPACT_ATOMS: atom_id res chain seq x y z
N MET A 1 6.31 -2.37 -12.27
CA MET A 1 6.75 -0.95 -12.23
C MET A 1 7.97 -0.87 -11.32
N ASN A 2 9.10 -0.31 -11.77
CA ASN A 2 10.35 -0.23 -10.99
C ASN A 2 10.25 0.83 -9.87
N GLN A 3 10.88 0.59 -8.71
CA GLN A 3 10.88 1.51 -7.55
C GLN A 3 11.30 2.95 -7.89
N LYS A 4 12.26 3.12 -8.81
CA LYS A 4 12.70 4.45 -9.29
C LYS A 4 11.57 5.27 -9.93
N ASN A 5 10.59 4.63 -10.56
CA ASN A 5 9.45 5.32 -11.15
C ASN A 5 8.43 5.73 -10.09
N ASN A 6 8.29 4.98 -9.00
CA ASN A 6 7.36 5.32 -7.91
C ASN A 6 7.80 6.58 -7.15
N LEU A 7 9.11 6.78 -6.94
CA LEU A 7 9.63 7.99 -6.29
C LEU A 7 9.38 9.29 -7.09
N LYS A 8 9.20 9.18 -8.42
CA LYS A 8 8.83 10.33 -9.26
C LYS A 8 7.34 10.66 -9.19
N LYS A 9 6.49 9.66 -8.91
CA LYS A 9 5.02 9.75 -8.92
C LYS A 9 4.42 10.03 -7.54
N PHE A 10 5.18 9.79 -6.47
CA PHE A 10 4.70 9.92 -5.11
C PHE A 10 5.68 10.65 -4.20
N LYS A 11 5.13 11.42 -3.25
CA LYS A 11 5.88 12.07 -2.16
C LYS A 11 5.30 11.66 -0.82
N VAL A 12 6.18 11.38 0.13
CA VAL A 12 5.79 11.16 1.53
C VAL A 12 5.84 12.50 2.26
N LYS A 13 4.73 12.92 2.87
CA LYS A 13 4.61 14.18 3.60
C LYS A 13 3.83 13.98 4.91
N ARG A 14 3.79 15.00 5.77
CA ARG A 14 2.91 15.00 6.94
C ARG A 14 1.43 15.04 6.51
N SER A 15 0.60 14.36 7.27
CA SER A 15 -0.85 14.25 7.15
C SER A 15 -1.46 14.27 8.56
N SER A 16 -2.79 14.29 8.65
CA SER A 16 -3.50 14.23 9.94
C SER A 16 -3.27 12.92 10.72
N ALA A 17 -2.86 11.84 10.05
CA ALA A 17 -2.60 10.52 10.65
C ALA A 17 -1.10 10.16 10.68
N GLY A 18 -0.21 11.16 10.73
CA GLY A 18 1.24 10.94 10.70
C GLY A 18 1.80 11.17 9.30
N LEU A 19 2.62 10.26 8.78
CA LEU A 19 3.11 10.35 7.39
C LEU A 19 2.05 9.80 6.43
N GLY A 20 1.89 10.46 5.28
CA GLY A 20 0.97 10.07 4.21
C GLY A 20 1.68 9.98 2.86
N LEU A 21 1.15 9.16 1.96
CA LEU A 21 1.56 9.07 0.56
C LEU A 21 0.71 10.02 -0.30
N PHE A 22 1.35 10.88 -1.08
CA PHE A 22 0.68 11.86 -1.94
C PHE A 22 1.13 11.67 -3.40
N ALA A 23 0.17 11.60 -4.33
CA ALA A 23 0.45 11.61 -5.76
C ALA A 23 1.04 12.97 -6.17
N THR A 24 1.95 12.97 -7.15
CA THR A 24 2.54 14.18 -7.75
C THR A 24 2.04 14.45 -9.17
N GLU A 25 1.20 13.56 -9.69
CA GLU A 25 0.55 13.63 -10.99
C GLU A 25 -0.88 13.11 -10.83
N SER A 26 -1.74 13.48 -11.77
CA SER A 26 -3.13 13.01 -11.77
C SER A 26 -3.21 11.50 -12.01
N ILE A 27 -4.16 10.85 -11.34
CA ILE A 27 -4.45 9.43 -11.52
C ILE A 27 -5.94 9.27 -11.80
N ALA A 28 -6.29 8.68 -12.94
CA ALA A 28 -7.68 8.50 -13.32
C ALA A 28 -8.35 7.39 -12.50
N LYS A 29 -9.67 7.49 -12.32
CA LYS A 29 -10.47 6.43 -11.72
C LYS A 29 -10.24 5.09 -12.42
N GLY A 30 -10.00 4.04 -11.62
CA GLY A 30 -9.75 2.67 -12.08
C GLY A 30 -8.28 2.35 -12.31
N ASP A 31 -7.41 3.38 -12.40
CA ASP A 31 -6.01 3.16 -12.67
C ASP A 31 -5.25 2.57 -11.48
N PHE A 32 -4.20 1.83 -11.81
CA PHE A 32 -3.24 1.31 -10.86
C PHE A 32 -2.44 2.46 -10.24
N VAL A 33 -2.43 2.53 -8.90
CA VAL A 33 -1.70 3.54 -8.14
C VAL A 33 -0.32 2.99 -7.76
N ILE A 34 -0.31 1.95 -6.93
CA ILE A 34 0.92 1.36 -6.40
C ILE A 34 0.63 -0.05 -5.87
N GLU A 35 1.66 -0.88 -5.75
CA GLU A 35 1.53 -2.19 -5.10
C GLU A 35 2.00 -2.11 -3.65
N TYR A 36 1.26 -2.76 -2.76
CA TYR A 36 1.67 -2.97 -1.39
C TYR A 36 2.63 -4.15 -1.32
N THR A 37 3.92 -3.87 -1.12
CA THR A 37 4.99 -4.87 -1.16
C THR A 37 5.56 -5.14 0.23
N GLY A 38 6.30 -6.24 0.36
CA GLY A 38 6.94 -6.63 1.61
C GLY A 38 7.25 -8.12 1.66
N GLU A 39 7.71 -8.58 2.82
CA GLU A 39 7.99 -9.99 3.05
C GLU A 39 6.68 -10.78 3.15
N LYS A 40 6.53 -11.87 2.39
CA LYS A 40 5.36 -12.73 2.48
C LYS A 40 5.55 -13.74 3.60
N ILE A 41 4.77 -13.59 4.67
CA ILE A 41 4.83 -14.40 5.89
C ILE A 41 3.50 -15.11 6.14
N THR A 42 3.49 -16.07 7.07
CA THR A 42 2.25 -16.73 7.53
C THR A 42 1.55 -15.90 8.60
N HIS A 43 0.28 -16.22 8.87
CA HIS A 43 -0.49 -15.59 9.95
C HIS A 43 0.14 -15.80 11.35
N SER A 44 0.75 -16.98 11.62
CA SER A 44 1.47 -17.20 12.89
C SER A 44 2.61 -16.22 13.08
N VAL A 45 3.46 -16.08 12.07
CA VAL A 45 4.61 -15.15 12.10
C VAL A 45 4.12 -13.71 12.19
N ALA A 46 3.04 -13.35 11.51
CA ALA A 46 2.45 -12.01 11.59
C ALA A 46 1.96 -11.69 13.02
N ASN A 47 1.30 -12.66 13.67
CA ASN A 47 0.82 -12.54 15.05
C ASN A 47 1.97 -12.44 16.07
N GLU A 48 3.05 -13.20 15.86
CA GLU A 48 4.26 -13.11 16.68
C GLU A 48 4.95 -11.75 16.55
N ARG A 49 5.09 -11.25 15.31
CA ARG A 49 5.75 -9.96 15.03
C ARG A 49 4.96 -8.74 15.51
N ARG A 50 3.62 -8.84 15.61
CA ARG A 50 2.70 -7.73 15.99
C ARG A 50 2.99 -6.44 15.22
N GLY A 51 3.27 -6.58 13.92
CA GLY A 51 3.67 -5.47 13.04
C GLY A 51 2.51 -4.50 12.74
N LYS A 52 2.85 -3.24 12.46
CA LYS A 52 1.86 -2.19 12.08
C LYS A 52 1.49 -2.19 10.60
N TYR A 53 2.30 -2.81 9.75
CA TYR A 53 2.23 -2.73 8.28
C TYR A 53 1.87 -4.07 7.65
N LEU A 54 0.97 -4.80 8.31
CA LEU A 54 0.54 -6.13 7.90
C LEU A 54 -0.62 -6.02 6.90
N PHE A 55 -0.54 -6.76 5.80
CA PHE A 55 -1.58 -6.78 4.76
C PHE A 55 -1.95 -8.22 4.40
N THR A 56 -3.17 -8.64 4.71
CA THR A 56 -3.63 -10.02 4.45
C THR A 56 -3.86 -10.25 2.95
N LEU A 57 -3.24 -11.29 2.39
CA LEU A 57 -3.46 -11.70 1.00
C LEU A 57 -4.55 -12.78 0.89
N ASN A 58 -4.51 -13.77 1.79
CA ASN A 58 -5.44 -14.88 1.84
C ASN A 58 -5.35 -15.58 3.21
N SER A 59 -6.04 -16.71 3.35
CA SER A 59 -6.06 -17.51 4.59
C SER A 59 -4.68 -18.03 5.04
N ARG A 60 -3.69 -18.08 4.15
CA ARG A 60 -2.35 -18.58 4.46
C ARG A 60 -1.31 -17.49 4.64
N TYR A 61 -1.42 -16.41 3.89
CA TYR A 61 -0.34 -15.43 3.74
C TYR A 61 -0.74 -14.00 4.06
N VAL A 62 0.23 -13.29 4.65
CA VAL A 62 0.22 -11.87 4.99
C VAL A 62 1.50 -11.24 4.41
N ILE A 63 1.41 -10.03 3.90
CA ILE A 63 2.58 -9.21 3.58
C ILE A 63 2.97 -8.40 4.81
N ASP A 64 4.22 -8.52 5.26
CA ASP A 64 4.84 -7.61 6.22
C ASP A 64 5.54 -6.47 5.46
N GLY A 65 4.85 -5.34 5.35
CA GLY A 65 5.27 -4.15 4.62
C GLY A 65 6.11 -3.16 5.43
N ARG A 66 6.80 -3.62 6.50
CA ARG A 66 7.58 -2.75 7.42
C ARG A 66 8.79 -2.05 6.79
N GLY A 67 9.23 -2.46 5.61
CA GLY A 67 10.36 -1.86 4.90
C GLY A 67 10.04 -0.42 4.44
N ARG A 68 11.02 0.47 4.42
CA ARG A 68 10.81 1.88 3.99
C ARG A 68 10.73 2.02 2.48
N GLU A 69 11.20 1.02 1.75
CA GLU A 69 11.10 0.87 0.30
C GLU A 69 9.65 0.60 -0.16
N ASN A 70 8.80 0.06 0.71
CA ASN A 70 7.37 -0.04 0.46
C ASN A 70 6.70 1.33 0.69
N LEU A 71 6.65 2.18 -0.34
CA LEU A 71 5.97 3.48 -0.24
C LEU A 71 4.48 3.36 0.08
N ALA A 72 3.82 2.25 -0.32
CA ALA A 72 2.39 2.03 -0.06
C ALA A 72 2.08 1.90 1.44
N ARG A 73 3.09 1.64 2.29
CA ARG A 73 2.93 1.62 3.76
C ARG A 73 2.48 2.96 4.35
N TYR A 74 2.65 4.05 3.60
CA TYR A 74 2.25 5.40 4.01
C TYR A 74 0.84 5.76 3.52
N ILE A 75 0.13 4.83 2.88
CA ILE A 75 -1.30 4.99 2.61
C ILE A 75 -2.04 4.83 3.93
N ASN A 76 -2.79 5.87 4.31
CA ASN A 76 -3.55 5.87 5.54
C ASN A 76 -4.93 5.26 5.35
N HIS A 77 -5.49 4.73 6.44
CA HIS A 77 -6.89 4.32 6.49
C HIS A 77 -7.83 5.53 6.41
N SER A 78 -8.96 5.39 5.73
CA SER A 78 -10.01 6.40 5.64
C SER A 78 -11.37 5.74 5.44
N CYS A 79 -12.41 6.24 6.11
CA CYS A 79 -13.80 5.80 5.91
C CYS A 79 -14.39 6.30 4.57
N LYS A 80 -13.76 7.29 3.94
CA LYS A 80 -14.14 7.83 2.62
C LYS A 80 -12.89 7.83 1.71
N PRO A 81 -12.39 6.64 1.33
CA PRO A 81 -11.12 6.54 0.63
C PRO A 81 -11.22 7.07 -0.82
N ASN A 82 -10.06 7.30 -1.45
CA ASN A 82 -9.93 7.55 -2.89
C ASN A 82 -9.23 6.39 -3.62
N CYS A 83 -8.75 5.40 -2.86
CA CYS A 83 -8.17 4.17 -3.39
C CYS A 83 -8.76 2.94 -2.69
N GLU A 84 -8.67 1.79 -3.36
CA GLU A 84 -9.00 0.49 -2.79
C GLU A 84 -7.87 -0.50 -3.01
N ALA A 85 -7.84 -1.56 -2.20
CA ALA A 85 -6.90 -2.64 -2.37
C ALA A 85 -7.56 -3.83 -3.08
N VAL A 86 -6.91 -4.32 -4.13
CA VAL A 86 -7.34 -5.46 -4.94
C VAL A 86 -6.28 -6.55 -4.83
N ILE A 87 -6.69 -7.76 -4.44
CA ILE A 87 -5.82 -8.93 -4.48
C ILE A 87 -5.87 -9.53 -5.87
N ASP A 88 -4.76 -9.51 -6.59
CA ASP A 88 -4.64 -10.13 -7.91
C ASP A 88 -3.39 -11.01 -7.96
N LYS A 89 -3.58 -12.29 -8.30
CA LYS A 89 -2.52 -13.30 -8.40
C LYS A 89 -1.56 -13.32 -7.20
N GLY A 90 -2.12 -13.18 -5.99
CA GLY A 90 -1.35 -13.18 -4.73
C GLY A 90 -0.55 -11.91 -4.46
N ARG A 91 -0.91 -10.79 -5.11
CA ARG A 91 -0.31 -9.47 -4.93
C ARG A 91 -1.38 -8.48 -4.47
N ALA A 92 -1.02 -7.58 -3.56
CA ALA A 92 -1.92 -6.52 -3.11
C ALA A 92 -1.70 -5.25 -3.94
N LYS A 93 -2.58 -4.99 -4.91
CA LYS A 93 -2.54 -3.78 -5.73
C LYS A 93 -3.45 -2.71 -5.15
N ILE A 94 -3.05 -1.46 -5.23
CA ILE A 94 -3.86 -0.32 -4.87
C ILE A 94 -4.31 0.38 -6.15
N ASN A 95 -5.62 0.54 -6.31
CA ASN A 95 -6.23 1.18 -7.47
C ASN A 95 -7.03 2.41 -7.03
N ALA A 96 -7.15 3.40 -7.91
CA ALA A 96 -7.96 4.59 -7.65
C ALA A 96 -9.46 4.28 -7.84
N VAL A 97 -10.32 4.71 -6.91
CA VAL A 97 -11.80 4.56 -7.02
C VAL A 97 -12.49 5.85 -7.52
N ARG A 98 -11.72 6.92 -7.66
CA ARG A 98 -12.08 8.23 -8.24
C ARG A 98 -10.80 8.92 -8.72
N ASP A 99 -10.94 9.99 -9.50
CA ASP A 99 -9.79 10.78 -9.94
C ASP A 99 -9.05 11.40 -8.74
N ILE A 100 -7.72 11.41 -8.82
CA ILE A 100 -6.77 11.91 -7.78
C ILE A 100 -5.90 13.01 -8.38
#